data_AF-A0A1L6C9R4-F1
#
_entry.id   AF-A0A1L6C9R4-F1
#
_cell.length_a   1.000
_cell.length_b   1.000
_cell.length_c   1.000
_cell.angle_alpha   90.00
_cell.angle_beta   90.00
_cell.angle_gamma   90.00
#
_symmetry.space_group_name_H-M   'P 1'
#
loop_
_entity.id
_entity.type
_entity.pdbx_description
1 polymer ?
#
loop_
_entity_poly.entity_id
_entity_poly.type
_entity_poly.pdbx_seq_one_letter_code
_entity_poly.pdbx_strand_id
1 'polypeptide(L)' 'LNHPGQISNGYTPVLDCHTAHIACKFAEIKEKCDRRTGKTTEENPKSIKSGDAAIVMLQPTK' A
#
# COMPACT_ATOMS: atom_id res chain seq x y z
N LEU A 1 -6.18 -3.39 8.44
CA LEU A 1 -4.88 -4.07 8.55
C LEU A 1 -4.13 -3.47 9.74
N ASN A 2 -4.09 -4.19 10.86
CA ASN A 2 -3.34 -3.76 12.04
C ASN A 2 -1.88 -4.25 11.92
N HIS A 3 -1.19 -3.80 10.88
CA HIS A 3 0.24 -4.09 10.76
C HIS A 3 0.96 -3.33 11.88
N PRO A 4 1.76 -4.00 12.75
CA PRO A 4 2.41 -3.38 13.90
C PRO A 4 3.58 -2.43 13.55
N GLY A 5 3.69 -2.00 12.28
CA GLY A 5 4.84 -1.26 11.76
C GLY A 5 4.46 -0.32 10.64
N GLN A 6 5.48 0.22 9.96
CA GLN A 6 5.32 1.07 8.79
C GLN A 6 5.53 0.24 7.52
N ILE A 7 4.67 0.44 6.53
CA ILE A 7 4.81 -0.19 5.22
C ILE A 7 5.59 0.77 4.34
N SER A 8 6.69 0.30 3.76
CA SER A 8 7.55 1.09 2.87
C SER A 8 7.63 0.43 1.49
N ASN A 9 8.18 1.15 0.51
CA ASN A 9 8.45 0.60 -0.82
C ASN A 9 9.30 -0.68 -0.70
N GLY A 10 8.93 -1.71 -1.44
CA GLY A 10 9.55 -3.03 -1.40
C GLY A 10 8.94 -4.01 -0.40
N TYR A 11 7.95 -3.59 0.40
CA TYR A 11 7.18 -4.52 1.24
C TYR A 11 6.40 -5.53 0.38
N THR A 12 6.39 -6.80 0.76
CA THR A 12 5.80 -7.88 -0.05
C THR A 12 4.74 -8.64 0.74
N PRO A 13 3.51 -8.12 0.85
CA PRO A 13 2.40 -8.87 1.42
C PRO A 13 1.83 -9.87 0.42
N VAL A 14 1.00 -10.77 0.93
CA VAL A 14 0.15 -11.61 0.08
C VAL A 14 -1.18 -10.92 -0.16
N LEU A 15 -1.59 -10.88 -1.43
CA LEU A 15 -2.87 -10.36 -1.88
C LEU A 15 -3.78 -11.52 -2.27
N ASP A 16 -4.97 -11.52 -1.68
CA ASP A 16 -6.07 -12.39 -2.07
C ASP A 16 -7.02 -11.62 -3.00
N CYS A 17 -7.25 -12.16 -4.20
CA CYS A 17 -8.23 -11.61 -5.15
C CYS A 17 -9.09 -12.75 -5.71
N HIS A 18 -10.36 -12.80 -5.29
CA HIS A 18 -11.27 -13.91 -5.58
C HIS A 18 -10.71 -15.26 -5.06
N THR A 19 -10.22 -16.12 -5.96
CA THR A 19 -9.58 -17.41 -5.64
C THR A 19 -8.05 -17.36 -5.75
N ALA A 20 -7.48 -16.25 -6.21
CA ALA A 20 -6.04 -16.08 -6.37
C ALA A 20 -5.40 -15.66 -5.03
N HIS A 21 -4.31 -16.34 -4.67
CA HIS A 21 -3.46 -16.03 -3.51
C HIS A 21 -2.04 -15.85 -4.00
N ILE A 22 -1.58 -14.59 -4.08
CA ILE A 22 -0.27 -14.27 -4.66
C ILE A 22 0.47 -13.20 -3.86
N ALA A 23 1.76 -13.39 -3.68
CA ALA A 23 2.63 -12.37 -3.10
C ALA A 23 2.76 -11.18 -4.08
N CYS A 24 2.48 -9.98 -3.59
CA CYS A 24 2.59 -8.74 -4.35
C CYS A 24 3.63 -7.86 -3.67
N LYS A 25 4.56 -7.30 -4.44
CA LYS A 25 5.52 -6.30 -3.97
C LYS A 25 4.91 -4.90 -4.10
N PHE A 26 5.09 -4.08 -3.09
CA PHE A 26 4.81 -2.64 -3.13
C PHE A 26 5.91 -1.99 -3.96
N ALA A 27 5.67 -1.76 -5.25
CA ALA A 27 6.67 -1.16 -6.14
C ALA A 27 6.89 0.31 -5.78
N GLU A 28 5.80 1.06 -5.71
CA GLU A 28 5.83 2.50 -5.42
C GLU A 28 4.59 2.92 -4.64
N ILE A 29 4.76 3.73 -3.60
CA ILE A 29 3.66 4.43 -2.93
C ILE A 29 3.53 5.79 -3.61
N LYS A 30 2.53 5.94 -4.49
CA LYS A 30 2.39 7.14 -5.32
C LYS A 30 1.95 8.34 -4.50
N GLU A 31 0.94 8.15 -3.66
CA GLU A 31 0.35 9.27 -2.93
C GLU A 31 -0.31 8.78 -1.64
N LYS A 32 -0.18 9.57 -0.58
CA LYS A 32 -0.98 9.42 0.63
C LYS A 32 -2.24 10.25 0.49
N CYS A 33 -3.40 9.66 0.69
CA CYS A 33 -4.69 10.32 0.56
C CYS A 33 -5.50 10.28 1.85
N ASP A 34 -6.38 11.26 2.00
CA ASP A 34 -7.35 11.28 3.09
C ASP A 34 -8.46 10.24 2.85
N ARG A 35 -8.74 9.43 3.88
CA ARG A 35 -9.69 8.30 3.81
C ARG A 35 -11.13 8.71 3.53
N ARG A 36 -11.54 9.94 3.86
CA ARG A 36 -12.93 10.39 3.72
C ARG A 36 -13.16 11.16 2.44
N THR A 37 -12.16 11.94 2.02
CA THR A 37 -12.29 12.88 0.91
C THR A 37 -11.58 12.42 -0.36
N GLY A 38 -10.67 11.44 -0.27
CA GLY A 38 -9.85 10.99 -1.39
C GLY A 38 -8.80 12.00 -1.84
N LYS A 39 -8.64 13.13 -1.14
CA LYS A 39 -7.68 14.17 -1.49
C LYS A 39 -6.26 13.73 -1.15
N THR A 40 -5.33 13.99 -2.06
CA THR A 40 -3.91 13.77 -1.84
C THR A 40 -3.38 14.72 -0.77
N THR A 41 -2.74 14.14 0.24
CA THR A 41 -2.10 14.84 1.37
C THR A 41 -0.60 14.95 1.16
N GLU A 42 0.04 13.92 0.59
CA GLU A 42 1.47 13.87 0.34
C GLU A 42 1.73 13.05 -0.93
N GLU A 43 2.60 13.55 -1.80
CA GLU A 43 3.01 12.87 -3.03
C GLU A 43 4.34 12.13 -2.79
N ASN A 44 4.43 10.88 -3.23
CA ASN A 44 5.55 9.96 -3.04
C ASN A 44 6.03 9.80 -1.57
N PRO A 45 5.15 9.42 -0.63
CA PRO A 45 5.53 9.24 0.76
C PRO A 45 6.51 8.05 0.92
N LYS A 46 7.51 8.19 1.80
CA LYS A 46 8.51 7.14 2.04
C LYS A 46 7.93 5.90 2.74
N SER A 47 6.87 6.07 3.51
CA SER A 47 6.21 4.98 4.26
C SER A 47 4.79 5.36 4.65
N ILE A 48 3.94 4.37 4.87
CA ILE A 48 2.56 4.53 5.34
C ILE A 48 2.35 3.77 6.66
N LYS A 49 1.51 4.32 7.53
CA LYS A 49 1.22 3.75 8.86
C LYS A 49 -0.19 3.20 8.92
N SER A 50 -0.48 2.39 9.92
CA SER A 50 -1.86 2.02 10.21
C SER A 50 -2.67 3.29 10.52
N GLY A 51 -3.77 3.50 9.80
CA GLY A 51 -4.55 4.74 9.90
C GLY A 51 -4.47 5.63 8.65
N ASP A 52 -3.48 5.41 7.80
CA ASP A 52 -3.34 6.15 6.54
C ASP A 52 -4.10 5.48 5.39
N ALA A 53 -4.54 6.27 4.40
CA ALA A 53 -4.86 5.76 3.07
C ALA A 53 -3.80 6.22 2.08
N ALA A 54 -3.53 5.39 1.10
CA ALA A 54 -2.56 5.69 0.07
C ALA A 54 -2.90 4.93 -1.21
N ILE A 55 -2.49 5.51 -2.33
CA ILE A 55 -2.50 4.89 -3.64
C ILE A 55 -1.13 4.25 -3.84
N VAL A 56 -1.13 2.94 -4.06
CA VAL A 56 0.09 2.14 -4.16
C VAL A 56 0.09 1.38 -5.48
N MET A 57 1.23 1.37 -6.16
CA MET A 57 1.50 0.49 -7.29
C MET A 57 2.02 -0.85 -6.80
N LEU A 58 1.23 -1.90 -7.00
CA LEU A 58 1.57 -3.27 -6.64
C LEU A 58 2.10 -4.01 -7.86
N GLN A 59 3.14 -4.81 -7.67
CA GLN A 59 3.68 -5.72 -8.68
C GLN A 59 3.56 -7.16 -8.16
N PRO A 60 2.78 -8.04 -8.84
CA PRO A 60 2.75 -9.46 -8.49
C PRO A 60 4.13 -10.10 -8.67
N THR A 61 4.47 -11.06 -7.82
CA THR A 61 5.78 -11.74 -7.84
C THR A 61 5.79 -13.04 -8.64
N LYS A 62 4.68 -13.38 -9.32
CA LYS A 62 4.56 -14.57 -10.17
C LYS A 62 3.64 -14.29 -11.36
#